data_AF-A0A7S0E509-F1
#
_entry.id   AF-A0A7S0E509-F1
#
_cell.length_a   1.000
_cell.length_b   1.000
_cell.length_c   1.000
_cell.angle_alpha   90.00
_cell.angle_beta   90.00
_cell.angle_gamma   90.00
#
_symmetry.space_group_name_H-M   'P 1'
#
loop_
_entity.id
_entity.type
_entity.pdbx_description
1 polymer ?
#
loop_
_entity_poly.entity_id
_entity_poly.type
_entity_poly.pdbx_seq_one_letter_code
_entity_poly.pdbx_strand_id
1 'polypeptide(L)'
;VLQTWCEQIQEHTDGSLSVYVYHGGGRTKNPSVLMLYDIVLTTYSVLSAEFIPETKRSATEAASLLHCIKWSRIVLDEAHLISNRKTLQSMAVVELEGTHRWAITGTPIQNKLEDIFPLFSFLRLHPLDSFEYFQRLILLPLRQRNPASLVRIRKLLRVFCLRRTKDQKLHGMPIIMLPPKIVEMREIVLSEREMAIYQALHMRGKMLINARSLQQEGGNEQNFVFSKIFVLLLRLRQFCNHPSLLSNMI
;
A
#
# COMPACT_ATOMS: atom_id res chain seq x y z
N VAL A 1 -5.67 -3.21 14.80
CA VAL A 1 -6.20 -2.08 14.00
C VAL A 1 -7.71 -1.96 14.13
N LEU A 2 -8.54 -2.92 13.67
CA LEU A 2 -10.00 -2.80 13.84
C LEU A 2 -10.44 -2.63 15.31
N GLN A 3 -9.90 -3.45 16.21
CA GLN A 3 -10.17 -3.33 17.65
C GLN A 3 -9.73 -1.96 18.19
N THR A 4 -8.54 -1.50 17.82
CA THR A 4 -8.05 -0.16 18.17
C THR A 4 -9.00 0.94 17.71
N TRP A 5 -9.54 0.86 16.48
CA TRP A 5 -10.54 1.82 16.01
C TRP A 5 -11.82 1.77 16.83
N CYS A 6 -12.28 0.57 17.25
CA CYS A 6 -13.45 0.45 18.13
C CYS A 6 -13.21 1.13 19.48
N GLU A 7 -12.07 0.82 20.12
CA GLU A 7 -11.66 1.39 21.41
C GLU A 7 -11.55 2.92 21.32
N GLN A 8 -10.88 3.44 20.29
CA GLN A 8 -10.69 4.89 20.10
C GLN A 8 -12.00 5.62 19.77
N ILE A 9 -12.90 5.02 18.98
CA ILE A 9 -14.23 5.60 18.75
C ILE A 9 -15.00 5.65 20.08
N GLN A 10 -15.00 4.57 20.85
CA GLN A 10 -15.71 4.53 22.13
C GLN A 10 -15.16 5.57 23.11
N GLU A 11 -13.83 5.67 23.21
CA GLU A 11 -13.13 6.63 24.07
C GLU A 11 -13.41 8.08 23.67
N HIS A 12 -13.41 8.41 22.38
CA HIS A 12 -13.55 9.80 21.90
C HIS A 12 -14.99 10.24 21.63
N THR A 13 -15.97 9.35 21.75
CA THR A 13 -17.38 9.67 21.54
C THR A 13 -18.23 9.42 22.79
N ASP A 14 -17.62 8.96 23.89
CA ASP A 14 -18.31 8.53 25.10
C ASP A 14 -19.44 7.51 24.80
N GLY A 15 -19.25 6.68 23.77
CA GLY A 15 -20.24 5.69 23.33
C GLY A 15 -21.49 6.28 22.63
N SER A 16 -21.49 7.56 22.28
CA SER A 16 -22.63 8.20 21.58
C SER A 16 -22.82 7.72 20.13
N LEU A 17 -21.78 7.18 19.49
CA LEU A 17 -21.86 6.64 18.13
C LEU A 17 -21.93 5.12 18.14
N SER A 18 -22.89 4.58 17.40
CA SER A 18 -23.03 3.15 17.18
C SER A 18 -22.03 2.64 16.13
N VAL A 19 -21.34 1.54 16.46
CA VAL A 19 -20.30 0.96 15.60
C VAL A 19 -20.65 -0.48 15.24
N TYR A 20 -20.63 -0.80 13.96
CA TYR A 20 -20.71 -2.17 13.45
C TYR A 20 -19.37 -2.62 12.86
N VAL A 21 -18.85 -3.75 13.33
CA VAL A 21 -17.63 -4.35 12.77
C VAL A 21 -18.02 -5.39 11.70
N TYR A 22 -17.90 -4.99 10.43
CA TYR A 22 -18.11 -5.86 9.28
C TYR A 22 -16.86 -6.71 8.99
N HIS A 23 -16.66 -7.75 9.80
CA HIS A 23 -15.53 -8.69 9.68
C HIS A 23 -15.90 -10.11 10.18
N GLY A 24 -15.22 -11.16 9.69
CA GLY A 24 -15.42 -12.55 10.17
C GLY A 24 -16.69 -13.26 9.64
N GLY A 25 -16.89 -14.55 9.96
CA GLY A 25 -17.95 -15.36 9.34
C GLY A 25 -19.41 -14.99 9.67
N GLY A 26 -19.63 -14.21 10.74
CA GLY A 26 -20.96 -13.81 11.22
C GLY A 26 -21.49 -12.47 10.69
N ARG A 27 -20.95 -11.97 9.56
CA ARG A 27 -21.38 -10.69 8.97
C ARG A 27 -22.82 -10.75 8.50
N THR A 28 -23.55 -9.65 8.65
CA THR A 28 -24.88 -9.49 8.05
C THR A 28 -24.80 -9.58 6.52
N LYS A 29 -25.84 -10.18 5.92
CA LYS A 29 -26.06 -10.15 4.47
C LYS A 29 -27.12 -9.13 4.06
N ASN A 30 -27.68 -8.41 5.02
CA ASN A 30 -28.72 -7.41 4.79
C ASN A 30 -28.14 -6.00 4.92
N PRO A 31 -28.14 -5.18 3.85
CA PRO A 31 -27.62 -3.81 3.88
C PRO A 31 -28.38 -2.91 4.86
N SER A 32 -29.68 -3.13 5.06
CA SER A 32 -30.50 -2.34 5.99
C SER A 32 -29.98 -2.43 7.43
N VAL A 33 -29.35 -3.55 7.82
CA VAL A 33 -28.74 -3.70 9.15
C VAL A 33 -27.55 -2.75 9.29
N LEU A 34 -26.72 -2.59 8.25
CA LEU A 34 -25.58 -1.68 8.30
C LEU A 34 -26.02 -0.21 8.37
N MET A 35 -27.14 0.12 7.73
CA MET A 35 -27.70 1.48 7.71
C MET A 35 -28.25 1.94 9.08
N LEU A 36 -28.41 1.03 10.04
CA LEU A 36 -28.82 1.36 11.41
C LEU A 36 -27.66 1.86 12.28
N TYR A 37 -26.41 1.72 11.83
CA TYR A 37 -25.23 2.11 12.58
C TYR A 37 -24.62 3.40 12.02
N ASP A 38 -24.05 4.20 12.92
CA ASP A 38 -23.38 5.46 12.56
C ASP A 38 -22.04 5.20 11.85
N ILE A 39 -21.33 4.15 12.27
CA ILE A 39 -20.02 3.78 11.75
C ILE A 39 -19.99 2.29 11.43
N VAL A 40 -19.52 1.96 10.22
CA VAL A 40 -19.21 0.59 9.81
C VAL A 40 -17.71 0.46 9.58
N LEU A 41 -17.07 -0.43 10.33
CA LEU A 41 -15.66 -0.73 10.22
C LEU A 41 -15.46 -2.05 9.46
N THR A 42 -14.59 -2.05 8.45
CA THR A 42 -14.25 -3.23 7.66
C THR A 42 -12.75 -3.24 7.33
N THR A 43 -12.26 -4.32 6.74
CA THR A 43 -10.90 -4.40 6.21
C THR A 43 -10.88 -4.32 4.70
N TYR A 44 -9.75 -3.88 4.15
CA TYR A 44 -9.48 -3.94 2.72
C TYR A 44 -9.62 -5.36 2.15
N SER A 45 -9.20 -6.38 2.92
CA SER A 45 -9.30 -7.78 2.50
C SER A 45 -10.75 -8.23 2.35
N VAL A 46 -11.63 -7.94 3.33
CA VAL A 46 -13.06 -8.25 3.27
C VAL A 46 -13.71 -7.52 2.09
N LEU A 47 -13.45 -6.22 1.96
CA LEU A 47 -13.97 -5.43 0.85
C LEU A 47 -13.55 -6.00 -0.52
N SER A 48 -12.28 -6.38 -0.66
CA SER A 48 -11.75 -6.96 -1.91
C SER A 48 -12.28 -8.36 -2.21
N ALA A 49 -12.54 -9.18 -1.18
CA ALA A 49 -13.00 -10.55 -1.33
C ALA A 49 -14.47 -10.63 -1.78
N GLU A 50 -15.28 -9.65 -1.37
CA GLU A 50 -16.69 -9.57 -1.73
C GLU A 50 -16.92 -8.77 -3.03
N PHE A 51 -15.88 -8.13 -3.55
CA PHE A 51 -15.96 -7.26 -4.71
C PHE A 51 -15.77 -8.00 -6.04
N ILE A 52 -16.73 -7.81 -6.95
CA ILE A 52 -16.65 -8.25 -8.34
C ILE A 52 -16.68 -7.00 -9.22
N PRO A 53 -15.63 -6.73 -10.03
CA PRO A 53 -15.62 -5.60 -10.96
C PRO A 53 -16.81 -5.62 -11.91
N GLU A 54 -17.39 -4.47 -12.23
CA GLU A 54 -18.55 -4.38 -13.13
C GLU A 54 -18.33 -5.07 -14.47
N THR A 55 -17.12 -4.98 -15.03
CA THR A 55 -16.75 -5.62 -16.30
C THR A 55 -16.78 -7.15 -16.26
N LYS A 56 -16.76 -7.75 -15.06
CA LYS A 56 -16.79 -9.20 -14.84
C LYS A 56 -18.08 -9.66 -14.17
N ARG A 57 -18.94 -8.73 -13.75
CA ARG A 57 -20.19 -9.03 -13.06
C ARG A 57 -21.21 -9.50 -14.09
N SER A 58 -21.82 -10.65 -13.87
CA SER A 58 -22.93 -11.09 -14.70
C SER A 58 -24.18 -10.23 -14.43
N ALA A 59 -25.10 -10.17 -15.40
CA ALA A 59 -26.34 -9.38 -15.25
C ALA A 59 -27.22 -9.82 -14.07
N THR A 60 -27.01 -11.04 -13.55
CA THR A 60 -27.73 -11.64 -12.43
C THR A 60 -27.00 -11.52 -11.09
N GLU A 61 -25.73 -11.11 -11.09
CA GLU A 61 -24.94 -10.93 -9.87
C GLU A 61 -25.16 -9.55 -9.27
N ALA A 62 -25.62 -9.51 -8.03
CA ALA A 62 -25.73 -8.27 -7.29
C ALA A 62 -24.35 -7.69 -6.96
N ALA A 63 -24.27 -6.37 -6.86
CA ALA A 63 -23.10 -5.72 -6.27
C ALA A 63 -22.92 -6.19 -4.81
N SER A 64 -21.66 -6.16 -4.33
CA SER A 64 -21.39 -6.50 -2.93
C SER A 64 -22.16 -5.56 -2.00
N LEU A 65 -22.50 -6.04 -0.80
CA LEU A 65 -23.33 -5.32 0.16
C LEU A 65 -22.82 -3.89 0.44
N LEU A 66 -21.50 -3.72 0.63
CA LEU A 66 -20.87 -2.42 0.89
C LEU A 66 -20.92 -1.46 -0.32
N HIS A 67 -21.08 -1.98 -1.54
CA HIS A 67 -21.18 -1.18 -2.77
C HIS A 67 -22.63 -0.83 -3.13
N CYS A 68 -23.62 -1.48 -2.51
CA CYS A 68 -25.05 -1.13 -2.65
C CYS A 68 -25.46 0.05 -1.76
N ILE A 69 -24.60 0.47 -0.82
CA ILE A 69 -24.88 1.54 0.13
C ILE A 69 -24.15 2.81 -0.32
N LYS A 70 -24.89 3.91 -0.41
CA LYS A 70 -24.31 5.25 -0.62
C LYS A 70 -23.87 5.84 0.72
N TRP A 71 -22.58 5.81 1.00
CA TRP A 71 -22.02 6.23 2.28
C TRP A 71 -21.99 7.77 2.42
N SER A 72 -22.29 8.27 3.62
CA SER A 72 -22.06 9.69 3.92
C SER A 72 -20.57 10.03 3.86
N ARG A 73 -19.72 9.20 4.47
CA ARG A 73 -18.26 9.37 4.45
C ARG A 73 -17.55 8.03 4.30
N ILE A 74 -16.50 8.00 3.50
CA ILE A 74 -15.57 6.88 3.39
C ILE A 74 -14.20 7.36 3.86
N VAL A 75 -13.63 6.67 4.84
CA VAL A 75 -12.30 6.97 5.40
C VAL A 75 -11.39 5.78 5.16
N LEU A 76 -10.28 6.02 4.49
CA LEU A 76 -9.22 5.03 4.28
C LEU A 76 -8.11 5.27 5.27
N ASP A 77 -7.88 4.30 6.15
CA ASP A 77 -6.68 4.25 6.98
C ASP A 77 -5.57 3.50 6.24
N GLU A 78 -4.33 3.95 6.38
CA GLU A 78 -3.18 3.51 5.58
C GLU A 78 -3.48 3.43 4.07
N ALA A 79 -4.01 4.51 3.51
CA ALA A 79 -4.50 4.57 2.13
C ALA A 79 -3.45 4.21 1.05
N HIS A 80 -2.16 4.14 1.40
CA HIS A 80 -1.12 3.64 0.50
C HIS A 80 -1.31 2.16 0.10
N LEU A 81 -2.14 1.40 0.83
CA LEU A 81 -2.52 0.03 0.51
C LEU A 81 -3.25 -0.10 -0.84
N ILE A 82 -3.81 0.98 -1.38
CA ILE A 82 -4.45 0.98 -2.71
C ILE A 82 -3.54 1.54 -3.82
N SER A 83 -2.24 1.63 -3.60
CA SER A 83 -1.27 2.22 -4.56
C SER A 83 -1.26 1.57 -5.95
N ASN A 84 -1.70 0.32 -6.08
CA ASN A 84 -1.77 -0.37 -7.37
C ASN A 84 -3.19 -0.45 -7.93
N ARG A 85 -3.52 0.47 -8.86
CA ARG A 85 -4.83 0.57 -9.54
C ARG A 85 -5.37 -0.74 -10.14
N LYS A 86 -4.51 -1.71 -10.46
CA LYS A 86 -4.90 -2.97 -11.10
C LYS A 86 -5.37 -4.04 -10.10
N THR A 87 -5.14 -3.83 -8.81
CA THR A 87 -5.52 -4.80 -7.77
C THR A 87 -7.02 -4.75 -7.50
N LEU A 88 -7.63 -5.90 -7.21
CA LEU A 88 -9.04 -5.99 -6.79
C LEU A 88 -9.32 -5.09 -5.59
N GLN A 89 -8.40 -5.04 -4.63
CA GLN A 89 -8.49 -4.15 -3.47
C GLN A 89 -8.61 -2.67 -3.86
N SER A 90 -7.80 -2.20 -4.80
CA SER A 90 -7.85 -0.79 -5.23
C SER A 90 -9.11 -0.49 -6.03
N MET A 91 -9.53 -1.41 -6.91
CA MET A 91 -10.77 -1.27 -7.67
C MET A 91 -11.99 -1.22 -6.74
N ALA A 92 -12.07 -2.14 -5.76
CA ALA A 92 -13.15 -2.19 -4.78
C ALA A 92 -13.25 -0.88 -3.99
N VAL A 93 -12.12 -0.33 -3.53
CA VAL A 93 -12.11 0.92 -2.77
C VAL A 93 -12.56 2.12 -3.62
N VAL A 94 -12.10 2.20 -4.87
CA VAL A 94 -12.45 3.30 -5.77
C VAL A 94 -13.94 3.25 -6.15
N GLU A 95 -14.50 2.05 -6.33
CA GLU A 95 -15.90 1.84 -6.71
C GLU A 95 -16.90 2.07 -5.57
N LEU A 96 -16.47 2.12 -4.30
CA LEU A 96 -17.36 2.52 -3.21
C LEU A 96 -18.03 3.87 -3.50
N GLU A 97 -19.34 3.95 -3.26
CA GLU A 97 -20.13 5.17 -3.42
C GLU A 97 -20.19 5.96 -2.11
N GLY A 98 -19.90 7.25 -2.16
CA GLY A 98 -20.04 8.10 -0.99
C GLY A 98 -19.77 9.58 -1.26
N THR A 99 -20.33 10.42 -0.38
CA THR A 99 -20.32 11.88 -0.55
C THR A 99 -19.00 12.53 -0.11
N HIS A 100 -18.46 12.13 1.04
CA HIS A 100 -17.19 12.64 1.57
C HIS A 100 -16.13 11.54 1.58
N ARG A 101 -14.89 11.89 1.22
CA ARG A 101 -13.81 10.89 1.04
C ARG A 101 -12.51 11.35 1.65
N TRP A 102 -11.97 10.57 2.57
CA TRP A 102 -10.78 10.89 3.33
C TRP A 102 -9.76 9.77 3.15
N ALA A 103 -8.53 10.13 2.81
CA ALA A 103 -7.41 9.21 2.70
C ALA A 103 -6.34 9.59 3.72
N ILE A 104 -6.14 8.72 4.71
CA ILE A 104 -5.19 8.90 5.81
C ILE A 104 -4.01 7.96 5.55
N THR A 105 -2.81 8.51 5.42
CA THR A 105 -1.58 7.73 5.22
C THR A 105 -0.35 8.57 5.54
N GLY A 106 0.64 7.96 6.19
CA GLY A 106 1.94 8.60 6.41
C GLY A 106 2.79 8.68 5.13
N THR A 107 2.56 7.76 4.18
CA THR A 107 3.39 7.57 2.98
C THR A 107 2.52 7.41 1.74
N PRO A 108 1.90 8.48 1.20
CA PRO A 108 1.01 8.40 0.03
C PRO A 108 1.73 7.97 -1.27
N ILE A 109 3.06 8.07 -1.31
CA ILE A 109 3.90 7.62 -2.42
C ILE A 109 4.98 6.72 -1.82
N GLN A 110 5.04 5.46 -2.24
CA GLN A 110 6.00 4.48 -1.72
C GLN A 110 7.14 4.22 -2.70
N ASN A 111 6.83 3.84 -3.94
CA ASN A 111 7.84 3.42 -4.91
C ASN A 111 7.94 4.37 -6.10
N LYS A 112 6.79 4.72 -6.69
CA LYS A 112 6.71 5.55 -7.88
C LYS A 112 5.57 6.53 -7.76
N LEU A 113 5.65 7.64 -8.48
CA LEU A 113 4.61 8.67 -8.41
C LEU A 113 3.24 8.17 -8.89
N GLU A 114 3.21 7.19 -9.81
CA GLU A 114 1.97 6.56 -10.25
C GLU A 114 1.16 5.95 -9.10
N ASP A 115 1.81 5.62 -7.96
CA ASP A 115 1.16 5.07 -6.76
C ASP A 115 0.10 6.02 -6.17
N ILE A 116 0.13 7.32 -6.52
CA ILE A 116 -0.85 8.29 -6.06
C ILE A 116 -2.15 8.30 -6.87
N PHE A 117 -2.14 7.73 -8.08
CA PHE A 117 -3.29 7.78 -8.98
C PHE A 117 -4.56 7.16 -8.36
N PRO A 118 -4.50 5.96 -7.74
CA PRO A 118 -5.67 5.39 -7.07
C PRO A 118 -6.28 6.30 -6.01
N LEU A 119 -5.46 7.08 -5.29
CA LEU A 119 -5.96 8.07 -4.33
C LEU A 119 -6.72 9.20 -5.04
N PHE A 120 -6.25 9.66 -6.19
CA PHE A 120 -6.95 10.68 -6.97
C PHE A 120 -8.28 10.16 -7.52
N SER A 121 -8.32 8.91 -8.00
CA SER A 121 -9.55 8.24 -8.41
C SER A 121 -10.51 8.05 -7.23
N PHE A 122 -10.01 7.59 -6.07
CA PHE A 122 -10.82 7.43 -4.88
C PHE A 122 -11.41 8.77 -4.44
N LEU A 123 -10.60 9.83 -4.37
CA LEU A 123 -11.03 11.18 -3.97
C LEU A 123 -11.89 11.92 -5.02
N ARG A 124 -12.12 11.31 -6.21
CA ARG A 124 -12.92 11.88 -7.31
C ARG A 124 -12.39 13.25 -7.77
N LEU A 125 -11.06 13.38 -7.90
CA LEU A 125 -10.40 14.63 -8.30
C LEU A 125 -10.47 14.84 -9.82
N HIS A 126 -11.63 15.21 -10.34
CA HIS A 126 -11.82 15.46 -11.77
C HIS A 126 -10.91 16.57 -12.30
N PRO A 127 -10.24 16.41 -13.47
CA PRO A 127 -10.22 15.25 -14.37
C PRO A 127 -9.11 14.23 -14.09
N LEU A 128 -8.35 14.39 -13.00
CA LEU A 128 -7.19 13.56 -12.66
C LEU A 128 -7.55 12.20 -12.03
N ASP A 129 -8.83 11.97 -11.77
CA ASP A 129 -9.41 10.68 -11.46
C ASP A 129 -9.45 9.74 -12.68
N SER A 130 -9.35 10.28 -13.91
CA SER A 130 -9.13 9.53 -15.14
C SER A 130 -7.66 9.23 -15.37
N PHE A 131 -7.33 7.95 -15.59
CA PHE A 131 -5.95 7.52 -15.83
C PHE A 131 -5.36 8.15 -17.11
N GLU A 132 -6.17 8.35 -18.13
CA GLU A 132 -5.73 8.97 -19.39
C GLU A 132 -5.26 10.41 -19.16
N TYR A 133 -6.07 11.20 -18.45
CA TYR A 133 -5.74 12.57 -18.08
C TYR A 133 -4.55 12.63 -17.13
N PHE A 134 -4.52 11.75 -16.11
CA PHE A 134 -3.39 11.65 -15.20
C PHE A 134 -2.09 11.32 -15.94
N GLN A 135 -2.12 10.35 -16.86
CA GLN A 135 -0.96 9.99 -17.66
C GLN A 135 -0.50 11.16 -18.52
N ARG A 136 -1.41 11.84 -19.22
CA ARG A 136 -1.10 12.97 -20.11
C ARG A 136 -0.55 14.19 -19.37
N LEU A 137 -1.17 14.55 -18.24
CA LEU A 137 -0.90 15.81 -17.53
C LEU A 137 0.21 15.69 -16.49
N ILE A 138 0.42 14.49 -15.93
CA ILE A 138 1.37 14.23 -14.84
C ILE A 138 2.49 13.32 -15.30
N LEU A 139 2.20 12.08 -15.72
CA LEU A 139 3.23 11.07 -15.96
C LEU A 139 4.11 11.37 -17.19
N LEU A 140 3.53 11.76 -18.33
CA LEU A 140 4.29 12.04 -19.56
C LEU A 140 5.28 13.21 -19.38
N PRO A 141 4.89 14.38 -18.83
CA PRO A 141 5.83 15.47 -18.57
C PRO A 141 6.98 15.11 -17.62
N LEU A 142 6.73 14.22 -16.65
CA LEU A 142 7.76 13.75 -15.72
C LEU A 142 8.76 12.82 -16.39
N ARG A 143 8.31 11.93 -17.28
CA ARG A 143 9.20 11.05 -18.06
C ARG A 143 10.15 11.84 -18.96
N GLN A 144 9.69 12.98 -19.47
CA GLN A 144 10.49 13.92 -20.26
C GLN A 144 11.48 14.74 -19.40
N ARG A 145 11.59 14.46 -18.09
CA ARG A 145 12.46 15.15 -17.13
C ARG A 145 12.28 16.66 -17.11
N ASN A 146 11.07 17.15 -17.43
CA ASN A 146 10.78 18.58 -17.39
C ASN A 146 10.74 19.06 -15.93
N PRO A 147 11.63 19.96 -15.48
CA PRO A 147 11.67 20.41 -14.08
C PRO A 147 10.38 21.09 -13.61
N ALA A 148 9.61 21.70 -14.51
CA ALA A 148 8.32 22.32 -14.18
C ALA A 148 7.25 21.30 -13.77
N SER A 149 7.38 20.03 -14.17
CA SER A 149 6.40 18.98 -13.86
C SER A 149 6.35 18.64 -12.37
N LEU A 150 7.50 18.60 -11.69
CA LEU A 150 7.59 18.40 -10.24
C LEU A 150 7.00 19.57 -9.44
N VAL A 151 7.18 20.79 -9.93
CA VAL A 151 6.57 21.98 -9.31
C VAL A 151 5.04 21.92 -9.41
N ARG A 152 4.51 21.55 -10.58
CA ARG A 152 3.07 21.41 -10.81
C ARG A 152 2.44 20.39 -9.88
N ILE A 153 3.02 19.19 -9.75
CA ILE A 153 2.47 18.19 -8.85
C ILE A 153 2.59 18.59 -7.39
N ARG A 154 3.69 19.22 -6.96
CA ARG A 154 3.81 19.73 -5.59
C ARG A 154 2.73 20.77 -5.28
N LYS A 155 2.41 21.66 -6.22
CA LYS A 155 1.31 22.63 -6.07
C LYS A 155 -0.03 21.91 -5.96
N LEU A 156 -0.29 20.94 -6.83
CA LEU A 156 -1.52 20.14 -6.80
C LEU A 156 -1.70 19.43 -5.45
N LEU A 157 -0.66 18.75 -4.97
CA LEU A 157 -0.69 18.04 -3.69
C LEU A 157 -0.89 18.97 -2.50
N ARG A 158 -0.42 20.22 -2.56
CA ARG A 158 -0.69 21.20 -1.50
C ARG A 158 -2.16 21.60 -1.41
N VAL A 159 -2.93 21.48 -2.49
CA VAL A 159 -4.37 21.79 -2.50
C VAL A 159 -5.18 20.67 -1.88
N PHE A 160 -4.84 19.40 -2.18
CA PHE A 160 -5.63 18.24 -1.77
C PHE A 160 -5.08 17.49 -0.56
N CYS A 161 -3.83 17.74 -0.16
CA CYS A 161 -3.20 17.05 0.96
C CYS A 161 -2.81 18.04 2.06
N LEU A 162 -3.30 17.77 3.27
CA LEU A 162 -2.75 18.36 4.48
C LEU A 162 -1.63 17.46 5.01
N ARG A 163 -0.37 17.90 4.87
CA ARG A 163 0.80 17.18 5.39
C ARG A 163 1.52 18.00 6.45
N ARG A 164 1.60 17.45 7.66
CA ARG A 164 2.41 17.98 8.75
C ARG A 164 3.67 17.13 8.97
N THR A 165 4.76 17.75 9.39
CA THR A 165 6.01 17.05 9.74
C THR A 165 6.38 17.32 11.19
N LYS A 166 7.18 16.43 11.80
CA LYS A 166 7.61 16.54 13.20
C LYS A 166 8.39 17.83 13.48
N ASP A 167 9.11 18.32 12.47
CA ASP A 167 9.93 19.53 12.56
C ASP A 167 9.15 20.83 12.32
N GLN A 168 7.85 20.76 11.98
CA GLN A 168 7.04 21.96 11.77
C GLN A 168 6.80 22.71 13.08
N LYS A 169 6.74 24.04 12.96
CA LYS A 169 6.41 24.95 14.06
C LYS A 169 5.04 25.58 13.83
N LEU A 170 4.23 25.64 14.87
CA LEU A 170 2.96 26.37 14.92
C LEU A 170 3.12 27.49 15.96
N HIS A 171 2.93 28.75 15.55
CA HIS A 171 3.17 29.94 16.39
C HIS A 171 4.58 29.99 17.02
N GLY A 172 5.61 29.59 16.26
CA GLY A 172 7.00 29.59 16.72
C GLY A 172 7.40 28.36 17.56
N MET A 173 6.43 27.56 18.01
CA MET A 173 6.65 26.37 18.84
C MET A 173 6.59 25.09 17.99
N PRO A 174 7.46 24.08 18.23
CA PRO A 174 7.34 22.78 17.57
C PRO A 174 5.95 22.17 17.79
N ILE A 175 5.34 21.61 16.74
CA ILE A 175 4.04 20.93 16.85
C ILE A 175 4.12 19.73 17.80
N ILE A 176 5.29 19.09 17.86
CA ILE A 176 5.56 17.98 18.76
C ILE A 176 6.97 18.10 19.31
N MET A 177 7.12 17.92 20.61
CA MET A 177 8.42 17.83 21.26
C MET A 177 8.82 16.36 21.34
N LEU A 178 9.86 15.98 20.60
CA LEU A 178 10.38 14.62 20.61
C LEU A 178 11.81 14.62 21.18
N PRO A 179 12.19 13.57 21.92
CA PRO A 179 13.59 13.39 22.28
C PRO A 179 14.45 13.17 21.03
N PRO A 180 15.77 13.47 21.11
CA PRO A 180 16.67 13.25 19.97
C PRO A 180 16.72 11.77 19.58
N LYS A 181 16.68 11.50 18.28
CA LYS A 181 16.89 10.16 17.74
C LYS A 181 18.39 9.88 17.63
N ILE A 182 18.88 8.89 18.36
CA ILE A 182 20.27 8.40 18.27
C ILE A 182 20.28 7.19 17.33
N VAL A 183 21.11 7.22 16.30
CA VAL A 183 21.29 6.11 15.36
C VAL A 183 22.74 5.65 15.45
N GLU A 184 22.95 4.43 15.94
CA GLU A 184 24.26 3.79 16.00
C GLU A 184 24.36 2.74 14.90
N MET A 185 25.32 2.91 13.99
CA MET A 185 25.66 1.87 13.02
C MET A 185 26.72 0.96 13.63
N ARG A 186 26.38 -0.31 13.81
CA ARG A 186 27.31 -1.35 14.29
C ARG A 186 27.60 -2.30 13.15
N GLU A 187 28.82 -2.26 12.65
CA GLU A 187 29.29 -3.22 11.66
C GLU A 187 29.62 -4.54 12.36
N ILE A 188 29.09 -5.64 11.82
CA ILE A 188 29.29 -6.98 12.36
C ILE A 188 30.22 -7.71 11.40
N VAL A 189 31.34 -8.20 11.92
CA VAL A 189 32.26 -9.05 11.17
C VAL A 189 31.83 -10.50 11.37
N LEU A 190 31.53 -11.19 10.27
CA LEU A 190 31.25 -12.63 10.31
C LEU A 190 32.50 -13.38 10.76
N SER A 191 32.33 -14.42 11.57
CA SER A 191 33.43 -15.33 11.89
C SER A 191 34.00 -15.96 10.61
N GLU A 192 35.24 -16.47 10.66
CA GLU A 192 35.85 -17.13 9.49
C GLU A 192 34.98 -18.26 8.93
N ARG A 193 34.37 -19.05 9.83
CA ARG A 193 33.44 -20.12 9.45
C ARG A 193 32.20 -19.58 8.76
N GLU A 194 31.59 -18.51 9.28
CA GLU A 194 30.40 -17.92 8.69
C GLU A 194 30.72 -17.26 7.35
N MET A 195 31.83 -16.55 7.26
CA MET A 195 32.31 -15.93 6.03
C MET A 195 32.56 -16.98 4.94
N ALA A 196 33.17 -18.12 5.28
CA ALA A 196 33.38 -19.20 4.33
C ALA A 196 32.05 -19.76 3.78
N ILE A 197 31.05 -19.96 4.64
CA ILE A 197 29.71 -20.42 4.23
C ILE A 197 29.02 -19.35 3.37
N TYR A 198 29.09 -18.08 3.77
CA TYR A 198 28.54 -16.95 3.02
C TYR A 198 29.14 -16.87 1.62
N GLN A 199 30.47 -16.97 1.50
CA GLN A 199 31.19 -16.96 0.23
C GLN A 199 30.82 -18.17 -0.63
N ALA A 200 30.71 -19.36 -0.05
CA ALA A 200 30.28 -20.57 -0.77
C ALA A 200 28.86 -20.40 -1.35
N LEU A 201 27.93 -19.86 -0.56
CA LEU A 201 26.57 -19.57 -1.00
C LEU A 201 26.55 -18.52 -2.12
N HIS A 202 27.34 -17.45 -1.97
CA HIS A 202 27.48 -16.39 -2.97
C HIS A 202 28.07 -16.91 -4.29
N MET A 203 29.15 -17.70 -4.23
CA MET A 203 29.78 -18.31 -5.41
C MET A 203 28.84 -19.27 -6.12
N ARG A 204 28.17 -20.17 -5.38
CA ARG A 204 27.16 -21.08 -5.94
C ARG A 204 26.05 -20.30 -6.64
N GLY A 205 25.57 -19.23 -6.03
CA GLY A 205 24.58 -18.34 -6.61
C GLY A 205 25.05 -17.71 -7.92
N LYS A 206 26.26 -17.16 -7.94
CA LYS A 206 26.88 -16.56 -9.12
C LYS A 206 27.04 -17.56 -10.27
N MET A 207 27.47 -18.79 -9.97
CA MET A 207 27.58 -19.86 -10.97
C MET A 207 26.22 -20.23 -11.56
N LEU A 208 25.17 -20.36 -10.73
CA LEU A 208 23.82 -20.69 -11.19
C LEU A 208 23.25 -19.62 -12.13
N ILE A 209 23.55 -18.34 -11.85
CA ILE A 209 23.15 -17.22 -12.71
C ILE A 209 23.92 -17.30 -14.04
N ASN A 210 25.26 -17.40 -13.98
CA ASN A 210 26.13 -17.37 -15.15
C ASN A 210 25.93 -18.57 -16.09
N ALA A 211 25.76 -19.78 -15.54
CA ALA A 211 25.59 -20.99 -16.34
C ALA A 211 24.29 -20.96 -17.18
N ARG A 212 23.26 -20.28 -16.69
CA ARG A 212 21.96 -20.20 -17.37
C ARG A 212 21.79 -18.98 -18.25
N SER A 213 22.48 -17.88 -17.97
CA SER A 213 22.58 -16.75 -18.89
C SER A 213 23.28 -17.10 -20.21
N LEU A 214 24.00 -18.23 -20.25
CA LEU A 214 24.70 -18.73 -21.44
C LEU A 214 23.89 -19.74 -22.26
N GLN A 215 22.73 -20.23 -21.78
CA GLN A 215 22.11 -21.43 -22.35
C GLN A 215 20.80 -21.22 -23.14
N GLN A 216 20.15 -20.06 -23.15
CA GLN A 216 18.91 -19.86 -23.94
C GLN A 216 18.75 -18.41 -24.40
N GLU A 217 18.30 -18.23 -25.65
CA GLU A 217 17.88 -16.97 -26.29
C GLU A 217 16.33 -16.95 -26.41
N GLY A 218 15.63 -16.11 -25.65
CA GLY A 218 14.18 -15.98 -25.69
C GLY A 218 13.57 -14.98 -24.68
N GLY A 219 12.81 -13.99 -25.17
CA GLY A 219 12.37 -12.77 -24.46
C GLY A 219 11.48 -12.86 -23.20
N ASN A 220 11.25 -14.04 -22.59
CA ASN A 220 10.64 -14.18 -21.25
C ASN A 220 11.70 -14.24 -20.10
N GLU A 221 12.98 -14.10 -20.44
CA GLU A 221 14.18 -14.28 -19.61
C GLU A 221 14.29 -13.43 -18.36
N GLN A 222 13.96 -12.13 -18.46
CA GLN A 222 14.30 -11.18 -17.40
C GLN A 222 13.61 -11.54 -16.07
N ASN A 223 12.31 -11.82 -16.11
CA ASN A 223 11.54 -12.11 -14.90
C ASN A 223 11.99 -13.40 -14.19
N PHE A 224 12.41 -14.42 -14.94
CA PHE A 224 12.88 -15.68 -14.37
C PHE A 224 14.27 -15.53 -13.73
N VAL A 225 15.20 -14.84 -14.41
CA VAL A 225 16.55 -14.57 -13.87
C VAL A 225 16.46 -13.66 -12.63
N PHE A 226 15.63 -12.61 -12.67
CA PHE A 226 15.42 -11.73 -11.52
C PHE A 226 14.85 -12.48 -10.31
N SER A 227 13.88 -13.39 -10.52
CA SER A 227 13.33 -14.23 -9.45
C SER A 227 14.42 -15.06 -8.75
N LYS A 228 15.34 -15.66 -9.51
CA LYS A 228 16.45 -16.44 -8.95
C LYS A 228 17.49 -15.58 -8.22
N ILE A 229 17.79 -14.38 -8.74
CA ILE A 229 18.63 -13.41 -8.05
C ILE A 229 18.02 -13.02 -6.70
N PHE A 230 16.71 -12.74 -6.66
CA PHE A 230 16.04 -12.39 -5.41
C PHE A 230 16.05 -13.54 -4.40
N VAL A 231 15.91 -14.80 -4.85
CA VAL A 231 16.07 -15.96 -3.97
C VAL A 231 17.49 -16.00 -3.40
N LEU A 232 18.53 -15.81 -4.21
CA LEU A 232 19.92 -15.81 -3.73
C LEU A 232 20.16 -14.68 -2.71
N LEU A 233 19.74 -13.46 -3.03
CA LEU A 233 19.84 -12.30 -2.13
C LEU A 233 19.08 -12.54 -0.82
N LEU A 234 17.90 -13.15 -0.89
CA LEU A 234 17.14 -13.55 0.30
C LEU A 234 17.94 -14.55 1.15
N ARG A 235 18.57 -15.55 0.54
CA ARG A 235 19.39 -16.52 1.28
C ARG A 235 20.62 -15.90 1.93
N LEU A 236 21.32 -15.01 1.23
CA LEU A 236 22.45 -14.27 1.80
C LEU A 236 22.00 -13.41 2.98
N ARG A 237 20.87 -12.71 2.86
CA ARG A 237 20.28 -11.92 3.96
C ARG A 237 19.85 -12.79 5.14
N GLN A 238 19.24 -13.94 4.88
CA GLN A 238 18.88 -14.91 5.91
C GLN A 238 20.12 -15.41 6.65
N PHE A 239 21.18 -15.72 5.93
CA PHE A 239 22.45 -16.12 6.53
C PHE A 239 23.02 -15.05 7.45
N CYS A 240 23.06 -13.79 7.01
CA CYS A 240 23.53 -12.67 7.82
C CYS A 240 22.70 -12.46 9.11
N ASN A 241 21.44 -12.89 9.13
CA ASN A 241 20.61 -12.85 10.32
C ASN A 241 20.90 -14.04 11.24
N HIS A 242 20.82 -15.26 10.71
CA HIS A 242 21.17 -16.48 11.44
C HIS A 242 21.33 -17.70 10.50
N PRO A 243 22.40 -18.51 10.61
CA PRO A 243 22.63 -19.66 9.73
C PRO A 243 21.49 -20.71 9.73
N SER A 244 20.79 -20.90 10.84
CA SER A 244 19.66 -21.86 10.92
C SER A 244 18.49 -21.51 9.99
N LEU A 245 18.38 -20.27 9.51
CA LEU A 245 17.36 -19.90 8.52
C LEU A 245 17.59 -20.56 7.15
N LEU A 246 18.73 -21.23 6.97
CA LEU A 246 19.06 -22.07 5.82
C LEU A 246 18.91 -23.57 6.07
N SER A 247 18.46 -24.01 7.26
CA SER A 247 18.50 -25.42 7.71
C SER A 247 17.69 -26.41 6.86
N ASN A 248 16.86 -25.93 5.93
CA ASN A 248 16.16 -26.79 4.96
C ASN A 248 16.95 -26.98 3.65
N MET A 249 18.23 -26.60 3.60
CA MET A 249 19.08 -26.67 2.40
C MET A 249 20.54 -27.12 2.65
N ILE A 250 20.89 -27.48 3.89
CA ILE A 250 22.15 -28.17 4.22
C ILE A 250 21.78 -29.62 4.50
#